data_AF-A0A944X573-F1
#
_entry.id   AF-A0A944X573-F1
#
_cell.length_a   1.000
_cell.length_b   1.000
_cell.length_c   1.000
_cell.angle_alpha   90.00
_cell.angle_beta   90.00
_cell.angle_gamma   90.00
#
_symmetry.space_group_name_H-M   'P 1'
#
loop_
_entity.id
_entity.type
_entity.pdbx_description
1 polymer ?
#
loop_
_entity_poly.entity_id
_entity_poly.type
_entity_poly.pdbx_seq_one_letter_code
_entity_poly.pdbx_strand_id
1 'polypeptide(L)'
;MSTYTLFLSSLMAGGLEPLPGLQKAVADMRSLYEGEDLAFLADKEYQVRKYYYQVQSKAQKLEILKEVQGHFEKAVTKAEEKFDSGEEDVSQSAITKLKLGLAGTLNDIIELESEVKVARLFLVSIFKDSYSTHGEMPDPDIEPVDFKFNNYEKWFTVSGLVFDLKRTTGNELALKTGYLKAVETREKLNLARKNRKITRALLVSEVANYDFGIGEPADLFEALIIYTRVLSGYYDSVYNFNLAVADLNRVKASWTGKP
;
A
#
# COMPACT_ATOMS: atom_id res chain seq x y z
N MET A 1 20.67 30.35 11.20
CA MET A 1 20.15 30.63 9.84
C MET A 1 19.53 29.34 9.34
N SER A 2 18.20 29.31 9.19
CA SER A 2 17.45 28.14 8.76
C SER A 2 17.23 28.25 7.26
N THR A 3 17.79 27.33 6.49
CA THR A 3 17.56 27.22 5.04
C THR A 3 16.18 26.62 4.82
N TYR A 4 15.20 27.49 4.53
CA TYR A 4 13.92 27.10 3.97
C TYR A 4 14.15 26.68 2.52
N THR A 5 14.03 25.38 2.24
CA THR A 5 13.93 24.87 0.88
C THR A 5 12.55 25.23 0.35
N LEU A 6 12.50 26.22 -0.54
CA LEU A 6 11.32 26.58 -1.31
C LEU A 6 10.94 25.41 -2.23
N PHE A 7 9.80 24.78 -1.97
CA PHE A 7 9.11 23.97 -2.96
C PHE A 7 8.64 24.90 -4.09
N LEU A 8 9.40 24.94 -5.18
CA LEU A 8 8.92 25.46 -6.45
C LEU A 8 7.93 24.45 -7.00
N SER A 9 6.65 24.63 -6.67
CA SER A 9 5.56 24.06 -7.44
C SER A 9 5.66 24.64 -8.85
N SER A 10 5.97 23.79 -9.83
CA SER A 10 5.84 24.16 -11.23
C SER A 10 4.36 24.44 -11.49
N LEU A 11 4.00 25.71 -11.59
CA LEU A 11 2.75 26.19 -12.17
C LEU A 11 2.62 25.60 -13.58
N MET A 12 1.86 24.52 -13.72
CA MET A 12 1.39 24.06 -15.02
C MET A 12 0.20 24.91 -15.43
N ALA A 13 0.40 25.68 -16.49
CA ALA A 13 -0.61 26.56 -17.09
C ALA A 13 -1.94 25.83 -17.31
N GLY A 14 -3.00 26.31 -16.66
CA GLY A 14 -4.38 25.85 -16.87
C GLY A 14 -4.74 24.44 -16.36
N GLY A 15 -3.85 23.75 -15.66
CA GLY A 15 -4.03 22.36 -15.22
C GLY A 15 -4.72 22.23 -13.87
N LEU A 16 -5.58 21.22 -13.73
CA LEU A 16 -6.18 20.82 -12.45
C LEU A 16 -5.09 20.56 -11.40
N GLU A 17 -5.36 20.91 -10.14
CA GLU A 17 -4.44 20.62 -9.03
C GLU A 17 -4.24 19.09 -8.86
N PRO A 18 -3.06 18.64 -8.40
CA PRO A 18 -2.88 17.23 -8.04
C PRO A 18 -3.80 16.85 -6.86
N LEU A 19 -4.00 15.53 -6.68
CA LEU A 19 -4.77 15.01 -5.56
C LEU A 19 -4.21 15.51 -4.22
N PRO A 20 -5.06 16.06 -3.33
CA PRO A 20 -4.60 16.58 -2.05
C PRO A 20 -4.31 15.46 -1.05
N GLY A 21 -3.71 15.79 0.09
CA GLY A 21 -3.53 14.86 1.20
C GLY A 21 -4.87 14.29 1.70
N LEU A 22 -4.86 13.09 2.30
CA LEU A 22 -6.08 12.33 2.60
C LEU A 22 -7.09 13.11 3.46
N GLN A 23 -6.63 13.88 4.45
CA GLN A 23 -7.53 14.67 5.31
C GLN A 23 -8.27 15.74 4.51
N LYS A 24 -7.55 16.46 3.65
CA LYS A 24 -8.15 17.46 2.76
C LYS A 24 -9.06 16.79 1.72
N ALA A 25 -8.65 15.66 1.13
CA ALA A 25 -9.48 14.88 0.21
C ALA A 25 -10.83 14.48 0.84
N VAL A 26 -10.84 14.04 2.10
CA VAL A 26 -12.08 13.72 2.82
C VAL A 26 -12.92 14.98 3.09
N ALA A 27 -12.29 16.10 3.46
CA ALA A 27 -13.00 17.37 3.67
C ALA A 27 -13.64 17.91 2.38
N ASP A 28 -12.90 17.89 1.28
CA ASP A 28 -13.38 18.34 -0.03
C ASP A 28 -14.52 17.45 -0.53
N MET A 29 -14.42 16.12 -0.32
CA MET A 29 -15.51 15.20 -0.64
C MET A 29 -16.78 15.54 0.15
N ARG A 30 -16.66 15.81 1.46
CA ARG A 30 -17.82 16.20 2.30
C ARG A 30 -18.45 17.51 1.83
N SER A 31 -17.65 18.48 1.39
CA SER A 31 -18.16 19.74 0.82
C SER A 31 -18.82 19.52 -0.56
N LEU A 32 -18.26 18.67 -1.40
CA LEU A 32 -18.78 18.39 -2.75
C LEU A 32 -20.16 17.73 -2.75
N TYR A 33 -20.45 16.95 -1.70
CA TYR A 33 -21.70 16.23 -1.50
C TYR A 33 -22.50 16.81 -0.32
N GLU A 34 -22.34 18.10 -0.04
CA GLU A 34 -23.11 18.78 0.99
C GLU A 34 -24.62 18.65 0.72
N GLY A 35 -25.38 18.29 1.77
CA GLY A 35 -26.83 18.06 1.68
C GLY A 35 -27.24 16.60 1.44
N GLU A 36 -26.30 15.71 1.10
CA GLU A 36 -26.56 14.27 1.03
C GLU A 36 -26.70 13.65 2.43
N ASP A 37 -27.34 12.47 2.49
CA ASP A 37 -27.53 11.77 3.75
C ASP A 37 -26.21 11.20 4.32
N LEU A 38 -26.21 10.92 5.62
CA LEU A 38 -25.01 10.48 6.33
C LEU A 38 -24.50 9.10 5.88
N ALA A 39 -25.39 8.19 5.46
CA ALA A 39 -24.96 6.88 4.98
C ALA A 39 -24.28 7.02 3.61
N PHE A 40 -24.81 7.89 2.74
CA PHE A 40 -24.16 8.25 1.48
C PHE A 40 -22.77 8.86 1.69
N LEU A 41 -22.65 9.86 2.59
CA LEU A 41 -21.37 10.50 2.91
C LEU A 41 -20.36 9.52 3.51
N ALA A 42 -20.80 8.62 4.39
CA ALA A 42 -19.94 7.59 4.97
C ALA A 42 -19.44 6.59 3.92
N ASP A 43 -20.29 6.22 2.94
CA ASP A 43 -19.89 5.36 1.84
C ASP A 43 -18.90 6.06 0.89
N LYS A 44 -19.13 7.34 0.58
CA LYS A 44 -18.19 8.13 -0.21
C LYS A 44 -16.85 8.33 0.49
N GLU A 45 -16.84 8.59 1.80
CA GLU A 45 -15.60 8.65 2.58
C GLU A 45 -14.84 7.32 2.55
N TYR A 46 -15.55 6.20 2.70
CA TYR A 46 -14.95 4.88 2.57
C TYR A 46 -14.33 4.66 1.18
N GLN A 47 -15.02 5.05 0.11
CA GLN A 47 -14.50 4.97 -1.26
C GLN A 47 -13.25 5.84 -1.44
N VAL A 48 -13.24 7.10 -0.95
CA VAL A 48 -12.06 7.97 -0.99
C VAL A 48 -10.89 7.29 -0.29
N ARG A 49 -11.07 6.84 0.95
CA ARG A 49 -10.02 6.16 1.73
C ARG A 49 -9.53 4.90 1.02
N LYS A 50 -10.44 4.08 0.49
CA LYS A 50 -10.13 2.85 -0.25
C LYS A 50 -9.18 3.14 -1.41
N TYR A 51 -9.56 4.03 -2.32
CA TYR A 51 -8.74 4.30 -3.50
C TYR A 51 -7.46 5.06 -3.15
N TYR A 52 -7.48 5.94 -2.15
CA TYR A 52 -6.29 6.61 -1.66
C TYR A 52 -5.25 5.62 -1.12
N TYR A 53 -5.66 4.73 -0.20
CA TYR A 53 -4.77 3.69 0.34
C TYR A 53 -4.33 2.69 -0.74
N GLN A 54 -5.18 2.42 -1.74
CA GLN A 54 -4.83 1.57 -2.86
C GLN A 54 -3.71 2.18 -3.71
N VAL A 55 -3.77 3.50 -3.99
CA VAL A 55 -2.69 4.20 -4.71
C VAL A 55 -1.38 4.15 -3.91
N GLN A 56 -1.43 4.49 -2.61
CA GLN A 56 -0.23 4.47 -1.76
C GLN A 56 0.40 3.08 -1.65
N SER A 57 -0.40 2.05 -1.35
CA SER A 57 0.09 0.66 -1.21
C SER A 57 0.74 0.15 -2.50
N LYS A 58 0.11 0.39 -3.66
CA LYS A 58 0.64 -0.06 -4.95
C LYS A 58 1.87 0.73 -5.39
N ALA A 59 1.94 2.03 -5.07
CA ALA A 59 3.13 2.84 -5.32
C ALA A 59 4.35 2.33 -4.53
N GLN A 60 4.16 1.97 -3.25
CA GLN A 60 5.25 1.41 -2.45
C GLN A 60 5.67 0.00 -2.89
N LYS A 61 4.73 -0.83 -3.38
CA LYS A 61 5.09 -2.11 -4.01
C LYS A 61 5.90 -1.90 -5.29
N LEU A 62 5.55 -0.89 -6.09
CA LEU A 62 6.26 -0.55 -7.32
C LEU A 62 7.72 -0.13 -7.03
N GLU A 63 7.97 0.65 -5.97
CA GLU A 63 9.33 0.99 -5.54
C GLU A 63 10.18 -0.25 -5.25
N ILE A 64 9.59 -1.23 -4.56
CA ILE A 64 10.26 -2.50 -4.23
C ILE A 64 10.56 -3.31 -5.48
N LEU A 65 9.61 -3.41 -6.42
CA LEU A 65 9.87 -4.13 -7.66
C LEU A 65 10.97 -3.46 -8.50
N LYS A 66 11.08 -2.13 -8.47
CA LYS A 66 12.17 -1.40 -9.13
C LYS A 66 13.53 -1.68 -8.48
N GLU A 67 13.59 -1.80 -7.15
CA GLU A 67 14.80 -2.26 -6.46
C GLU A 67 15.18 -3.69 -6.88
N VAL A 68 14.21 -4.61 -6.88
CA VAL A 68 14.41 -6.02 -7.27
C VAL A 68 14.82 -6.16 -8.74
N GLN A 69 14.23 -5.35 -9.62
CA GLN A 69 14.62 -5.25 -11.03
C GLN A 69 16.11 -4.92 -11.13
N GLY A 70 16.58 -3.89 -10.43
CA GLY A 70 17.99 -3.50 -10.46
C GLY A 70 18.93 -4.60 -9.97
N HIS A 71 18.52 -5.37 -8.95
CA HIS A 71 19.29 -6.53 -8.48
C HIS A 71 19.34 -7.65 -9.53
N PHE A 72 18.22 -7.96 -10.19
CA PHE A 72 18.22 -8.96 -11.25
C PHE A 72 19.01 -8.53 -12.48
N GLU A 73 18.89 -7.28 -12.92
CA GLU A 73 19.67 -6.74 -14.05
C GLU A 73 21.18 -6.89 -13.79
N LYS A 74 21.64 -6.44 -12.62
CA LYS A 74 23.04 -6.57 -12.22
C LYS A 74 23.49 -8.03 -12.16
N ALA A 75 22.65 -8.93 -11.63
CA ALA A 75 22.97 -10.34 -11.52
C ALA A 75 23.06 -11.03 -12.89
N VAL A 76 22.15 -10.71 -13.81
CA VAL A 76 22.20 -11.23 -15.19
C VAL A 76 23.50 -10.80 -15.86
N THR A 77 23.84 -9.50 -15.83
CA THR A 77 25.08 -9.00 -16.46
C THR A 77 26.32 -9.70 -15.90
N LYS A 78 26.46 -9.77 -14.57
CA LYS A 78 27.61 -10.44 -13.94
C LYS A 78 27.70 -11.93 -14.30
N ALA A 79 26.56 -12.63 -14.32
CA ALA A 79 26.53 -14.05 -14.64
C ALA A 79 26.89 -14.32 -16.11
N GLU A 80 26.46 -13.45 -17.04
CA GLU A 80 26.83 -13.53 -18.45
C GLU A 80 28.34 -13.27 -18.65
N GLU A 81 28.88 -12.22 -18.02
CA GLU A 81 30.32 -11.90 -18.11
C GLU A 81 31.20 -13.06 -17.65
N LYS A 82 30.85 -13.71 -16.52
CA LYS A 82 31.56 -14.89 -16.00
C LYS A 82 31.44 -16.10 -16.92
N PHE A 83 30.26 -16.32 -17.48
CA PHE A 83 30.05 -17.43 -18.40
C PHE A 83 30.87 -17.26 -19.69
N ASP A 84 30.91 -16.04 -20.22
CA ASP A 84 31.65 -15.70 -21.44
C ASP A 84 33.18 -15.72 -21.22
N SER A 85 33.65 -15.43 -19.99
CA SER A 85 35.07 -15.54 -19.62
C SER A 85 35.53 -17.00 -19.42
N GLY A 86 34.59 -17.97 -19.41
CA GLY A 86 34.86 -19.38 -19.18
C GLY A 86 35.08 -19.75 -17.70
N GLU A 87 34.64 -18.90 -16.77
CA GLU A 87 34.61 -19.26 -15.35
C GLU A 87 33.58 -20.39 -15.13
N GLU A 88 34.04 -21.55 -14.63
CA GLU A 88 33.22 -22.75 -14.49
C GLU A 88 32.13 -22.65 -13.38
N ASP A 89 32.09 -21.55 -12.63
CA ASP A 89 31.17 -21.34 -11.51
C ASP A 89 29.77 -20.86 -11.91
N VAL A 90 29.55 -20.48 -13.17
CA VAL A 90 28.23 -20.05 -13.67
C VAL A 90 27.74 -20.96 -14.80
N SER A 91 26.51 -21.45 -14.68
CA SER A 91 25.85 -22.23 -15.72
C SER A 91 24.85 -21.41 -16.55
N GLN A 92 24.62 -21.81 -17.80
CA GLN A 92 23.51 -21.28 -18.62
C GLN A 92 22.15 -21.39 -17.94
N SER A 93 21.94 -22.45 -17.15
CA SER A 93 20.71 -22.64 -16.36
C SER A 93 20.56 -21.56 -15.29
N ALA A 94 21.65 -21.19 -14.61
CA ALA A 94 21.65 -20.11 -13.61
C ALA A 94 21.31 -18.76 -14.26
N ILE A 95 21.95 -18.42 -15.38
CA ILE A 95 21.64 -17.20 -16.16
C ILE A 95 20.16 -17.19 -16.57
N THR A 96 19.66 -18.32 -17.07
CA THR A 96 18.26 -18.44 -17.51
C THR A 96 17.27 -18.19 -16.35
N LYS A 97 17.56 -18.69 -15.14
CA LYS A 97 16.73 -18.42 -13.96
C LYS A 97 16.72 -16.94 -13.59
N LEU A 98 17.89 -16.28 -13.58
CA LEU A 98 17.97 -14.85 -13.30
C LEU A 98 17.18 -14.01 -14.32
N LYS A 99 17.29 -14.34 -15.62
CA LYS A 99 16.49 -13.70 -16.69
C LYS A 99 14.99 -13.93 -16.51
N LEU A 100 14.58 -15.13 -16.09
CA LEU A 100 13.19 -15.42 -15.80
C LEU A 100 12.66 -14.59 -14.62
N GLY A 101 13.47 -14.44 -13.56
CA GLY A 101 13.16 -13.58 -12.42
C GLY A 101 13.02 -12.10 -12.81
N LEU A 102 13.92 -11.60 -13.65
CA LEU A 102 13.85 -10.26 -14.22
C LEU A 102 12.56 -10.06 -15.03
N ALA A 103 12.26 -10.96 -15.96
CA ALA A 103 11.07 -10.88 -16.80
C ALA A 103 9.78 -10.91 -15.97
N GLY A 104 9.72 -11.75 -14.94
CA GLY A 104 8.60 -11.78 -13.99
C GLY A 104 8.45 -10.45 -13.24
N THR A 105 9.55 -9.89 -12.75
CA THR A 105 9.56 -8.59 -12.05
C THR A 105 9.08 -7.45 -12.96
N LEU A 106 9.51 -7.44 -14.23
CA LEU A 106 9.05 -6.46 -15.22
C LEU A 106 7.56 -6.58 -15.52
N ASN A 107 7.03 -7.80 -15.59
CA ASN A 107 5.59 -8.02 -15.75
C ASN A 107 4.80 -7.45 -14.57
N ASP A 108 5.23 -7.75 -13.34
CA ASP A 108 4.59 -7.25 -12.12
C ASP A 108 4.62 -5.71 -12.03
N ILE A 109 5.70 -5.08 -12.51
CA ILE A 109 5.81 -3.61 -12.62
C ILE A 109 4.74 -3.05 -13.56
N ILE A 110 4.59 -3.62 -14.76
CA ILE A 110 3.61 -3.16 -15.76
C ILE A 110 2.18 -3.27 -15.22
N GLU A 111 1.88 -4.37 -14.52
CA GLU A 111 0.59 -4.58 -13.87
C GLU A 111 0.34 -3.52 -12.79
N LEU A 112 1.26 -3.36 -11.82
CA LEU A 112 1.10 -2.40 -10.73
C LEU A 112 0.99 -0.95 -11.22
N GLU A 113 1.77 -0.55 -12.23
CA GLU A 113 1.66 0.79 -12.81
C GLU A 113 0.27 1.06 -13.39
N SER A 114 -0.30 0.08 -14.07
CA SER A 114 -1.65 0.16 -14.62
C SER A 114 -2.68 0.24 -13.49
N GLU A 115 -2.53 -0.58 -12.45
CA GLU A 115 -3.42 -0.59 -11.31
C GLU A 115 -3.38 0.71 -10.48
N VAL A 116 -2.22 1.35 -10.35
CA VAL A 116 -2.08 2.67 -9.72
C VAL A 116 -2.85 3.72 -10.52
N LYS A 117 -2.70 3.74 -11.84
CA LYS A 117 -3.41 4.67 -12.73
C LYS A 117 -4.93 4.48 -12.61
N VAL A 118 -5.41 3.23 -12.65
CA VAL A 118 -6.84 2.91 -12.49
C VAL A 118 -7.38 3.37 -11.12
N ALA A 119 -6.64 3.12 -10.03
CA ALA A 119 -7.05 3.58 -8.70
C ALA A 119 -7.14 5.10 -8.60
N ARG A 120 -6.21 5.84 -9.25
CA ARG A 120 -6.28 7.31 -9.35
C ARG A 120 -7.49 7.79 -10.13
N LEU A 121 -7.83 7.14 -11.25
CA LEU A 121 -9.04 7.48 -12.02
C LEU A 121 -10.31 7.30 -11.17
N PHE A 122 -10.41 6.20 -10.41
CA PHE A 122 -11.53 6.02 -9.50
C PHE A 122 -11.57 7.10 -8.41
N LEU A 123 -10.42 7.46 -7.84
CA LEU A 123 -10.35 8.50 -6.83
C LEU A 123 -10.78 9.87 -7.38
N VAL A 124 -10.25 10.27 -8.54
CA VAL A 124 -10.58 11.55 -9.20
C VAL A 124 -12.05 11.62 -9.60
N SER A 125 -12.64 10.51 -10.05
CA SER A 125 -14.06 10.48 -10.42
C SER A 125 -15.01 10.77 -9.24
N ILE A 126 -14.60 10.45 -8.00
CA ILE A 126 -15.35 10.84 -6.79
C ILE A 126 -15.40 12.37 -6.65
N PHE A 127 -14.35 13.07 -7.10
CA PHE A 127 -14.25 14.52 -7.07
C PHE A 127 -14.80 15.19 -8.33
N LYS A 128 -15.58 14.49 -9.15
CA LYS A 128 -16.15 15.00 -10.42
C LYS A 128 -15.07 15.64 -11.31
N ASP A 129 -13.90 15.00 -11.38
CA ASP A 129 -12.76 15.44 -12.20
C ASP A 129 -12.19 16.81 -11.81
N SER A 130 -12.39 17.25 -10.56
CA SER A 130 -11.84 18.50 -10.02
C SER A 130 -10.33 18.44 -9.73
N TYR A 131 -9.74 17.24 -9.76
CA TYR A 131 -8.32 17.00 -9.53
C TYR A 131 -7.68 16.34 -10.75
N SER A 132 -6.38 16.60 -10.92
CA SER A 132 -5.58 15.95 -11.95
C SER A 132 -5.45 14.45 -11.69
N THR A 133 -5.55 13.67 -12.77
CA THR A 133 -5.26 12.23 -12.78
C THR A 133 -3.76 11.92 -12.71
N HIS A 134 -2.93 12.96 -12.87
CA HIS A 134 -1.48 12.92 -12.84
C HIS A 134 -0.94 13.81 -11.72
N GLY A 135 0.30 13.56 -11.28
CA GLY A 135 0.98 14.34 -10.25
C GLY A 135 1.20 13.57 -8.96
N GLU A 136 2.21 14.01 -8.23
CA GLU A 136 2.59 13.41 -6.94
C GLU A 136 1.52 13.67 -5.89
N MET A 137 1.28 12.66 -5.05
CA MET A 137 0.41 12.81 -3.88
C MET A 137 1.28 13.31 -2.72
N PRO A 138 0.80 14.26 -1.90
CA PRO A 138 1.56 14.78 -0.75
C PRO A 138 1.97 13.68 0.24
N ASP A 139 1.13 12.66 0.41
CA ASP A 139 1.37 11.52 1.27
C ASP A 139 1.51 10.25 0.41
N PRO A 140 2.67 9.97 -0.21
CA PRO A 140 2.81 8.83 -1.13
C PRO A 140 2.88 7.48 -0.40
N ASP A 141 3.36 7.49 0.85
CA ASP A 141 3.58 6.28 1.64
C ASP A 141 2.31 5.85 2.39
N ILE A 142 2.01 4.54 2.37
CA ILE A 142 0.93 4.01 3.19
C ILE A 142 1.44 3.71 4.59
N GLU A 143 0.82 4.33 5.59
CA GLU A 143 1.06 4.03 7.00
C GLU A 143 -0.16 3.39 7.66
N PRO A 144 0.04 2.44 8.59
CA PRO A 144 -1.04 1.88 9.40
C PRO A 144 -1.76 2.96 10.21
N VAL A 145 -3.09 3.04 10.06
CA VAL A 145 -3.92 3.96 10.84
C VAL A 145 -3.87 3.69 12.34
N ASP A 146 -4.06 4.71 13.17
CA ASP A 146 -4.07 4.54 14.62
C ASP A 146 -5.35 3.86 15.11
N PHE A 147 -5.29 2.54 15.34
CA PHE A 147 -6.36 1.75 15.93
C PHE A 147 -5.82 0.74 16.97
N LYS A 148 -5.75 1.18 18.22
CA LYS A 148 -5.13 0.45 19.34
C LYS A 148 -6.11 -0.26 20.27
N PHE A 149 -7.38 -0.39 19.89
CA PHE A 149 -8.38 -1.03 20.74
C PHE A 149 -8.22 -2.55 20.75
N ASN A 150 -8.08 -3.13 21.93
CA ASN A 150 -7.99 -4.58 22.15
C ASN A 150 -9.27 -5.20 22.72
N ASN A 151 -10.24 -4.37 23.10
CA ASN A 151 -11.53 -4.78 23.64
C ASN A 151 -12.66 -4.01 22.93
N TYR A 152 -13.70 -4.74 22.50
CA TYR A 152 -14.86 -4.18 21.80
C TYR A 152 -15.62 -3.17 22.66
N GLU A 153 -15.90 -3.47 23.93
CA GLU A 153 -16.64 -2.58 24.84
C GLU A 153 -15.87 -1.28 25.09
N LYS A 154 -14.55 -1.36 25.23
CA LYS A 154 -13.69 -0.18 25.35
C LYS A 154 -13.76 0.67 24.08
N TRP A 155 -13.63 0.05 22.91
CA TRP A 155 -13.78 0.75 21.63
C TRP A 155 -15.17 1.37 21.48
N PHE A 156 -16.23 0.62 21.80
CA PHE A 156 -17.62 1.03 21.66
C PHE A 156 -17.92 2.27 22.52
N THR A 157 -17.50 2.23 23.80
CA THR A 157 -17.70 3.32 24.75
C THR A 157 -16.91 4.57 24.37
N VAL A 158 -15.61 4.42 24.06
CA VAL A 158 -14.74 5.56 23.65
C VAL A 158 -15.20 6.16 22.31
N SER A 159 -15.81 5.35 21.45
CA SER A 159 -16.39 5.81 20.18
C SER A 159 -17.71 6.58 20.34
N GLY A 160 -18.16 6.83 21.58
CA GLY A 160 -19.39 7.57 21.88
C GLY A 160 -20.67 6.80 21.52
N LEU A 161 -20.59 5.48 21.37
CA LEU A 161 -21.73 4.64 21.08
C LEU A 161 -22.48 4.31 22.36
N VAL A 162 -23.81 4.42 22.31
CA VAL A 162 -24.71 4.08 23.42
C VAL A 162 -25.69 3.02 22.92
N PHE A 163 -25.99 2.03 23.77
CA PHE A 163 -27.06 1.08 23.51
C PHE A 163 -28.41 1.79 23.54
N ASP A 164 -29.04 1.90 22.39
CA ASP A 164 -30.43 2.35 22.28
C ASP A 164 -31.33 1.13 22.15
N LEU A 165 -32.22 0.92 23.13
CA LEU A 165 -33.20 -0.18 23.17
C LEU A 165 -34.13 -0.21 21.93
N LYS A 166 -34.21 0.88 21.15
CA LYS A 166 -34.95 0.95 19.88
C LYS A 166 -34.14 0.59 18.62
N ARG A 167 -32.80 0.52 18.69
CA ARG A 167 -31.95 0.16 17.55
C ARG A 167 -31.68 -1.34 17.54
N THR A 168 -32.12 -1.97 16.45
CA THR A 168 -32.15 -3.41 16.24
C THR A 168 -30.79 -4.10 16.37
N THR A 169 -30.83 -5.34 16.86
CA THR A 169 -29.71 -6.30 17.01
C THR A 169 -28.81 -6.45 15.77
N GLY A 170 -29.33 -6.17 14.57
CA GLY A 170 -28.59 -6.24 13.30
C GLY A 170 -27.45 -5.24 13.18
N ASN A 171 -27.59 -4.02 13.71
CA ASN A 171 -26.55 -3.00 13.60
C ASN A 171 -25.39 -3.24 14.57
N GLU A 172 -25.66 -3.84 15.74
CA GLU A 172 -24.62 -4.20 16.70
C GLU A 172 -23.78 -5.37 16.16
N LEU A 173 -24.43 -6.35 15.51
CA LEU A 173 -23.75 -7.45 14.85
C LEU A 173 -22.78 -6.94 13.76
N ALA A 174 -23.17 -5.93 12.97
CA ALA A 174 -22.30 -5.31 11.99
C ALA A 174 -21.09 -4.62 12.63
N LEU A 175 -21.28 -3.89 13.74
CA LEU A 175 -20.19 -3.25 14.48
C LEU A 175 -19.22 -4.29 15.07
N LYS A 176 -19.73 -5.35 15.69
CA LYS A 176 -18.91 -6.46 16.22
C LYS A 176 -18.11 -7.14 15.11
N THR A 177 -18.76 -7.40 13.97
CA THR A 177 -18.11 -7.99 12.80
C THR A 177 -16.98 -7.10 12.28
N GLY A 178 -17.25 -5.80 12.06
CA GLY A 178 -16.25 -4.85 11.60
C GLY A 178 -15.09 -4.69 12.58
N TYR A 179 -15.38 -4.65 13.89
CA TYR A 179 -14.37 -4.60 14.94
C TYR A 179 -13.47 -5.83 14.93
N LEU A 180 -14.05 -7.03 14.88
CA LEU A 180 -13.29 -8.28 14.79
C LEU A 180 -12.43 -8.31 13.53
N LYS A 181 -12.93 -7.78 12.41
CA LYS A 181 -12.14 -7.68 11.17
C LYS A 181 -10.95 -6.72 11.30
N ALA A 182 -11.14 -5.58 11.95
CA ALA A 182 -10.06 -4.63 12.24
C ALA A 182 -8.99 -5.25 13.17
N VAL A 183 -9.41 -6.04 14.17
CA VAL A 183 -8.48 -6.77 15.05
C VAL A 183 -7.73 -7.86 14.27
N GLU A 184 -8.42 -8.69 13.50
CA GLU A 184 -7.81 -9.75 12.68
C GLU A 184 -6.74 -9.20 11.74
N THR A 185 -7.06 -8.13 11.00
CA THR A 185 -6.15 -7.49 10.05
C THR A 185 -4.97 -6.82 10.76
N ARG A 186 -5.15 -6.27 11.97
CA ARG A 186 -4.05 -5.77 12.79
C ARG A 186 -3.07 -6.87 13.19
N GLU A 187 -3.56 -8.02 13.63
CA GLU A 187 -2.68 -9.13 14.01
C GLU A 187 -1.89 -9.66 12.80
N LYS A 188 -2.53 -9.76 11.64
CA LYS A 188 -1.86 -10.09 10.37
C LYS A 188 -0.78 -9.06 10.01
N LEU A 189 -1.08 -7.76 10.14
CA LEU A 189 -0.11 -6.69 9.94
C LEU A 189 1.08 -6.78 10.91
N ASN A 190 0.84 -7.11 12.18
CA ASN A 190 1.91 -7.27 13.16
C ASN A 190 2.85 -8.43 12.80
N LEU A 191 2.31 -9.54 12.28
CA LEU A 191 3.12 -10.63 11.75
C LEU A 191 3.89 -10.20 10.49
N ALA A 192 3.22 -9.54 9.55
CA ALA A 192 3.85 -9.06 8.32
C ALA A 192 5.00 -8.07 8.58
N ARG A 193 4.88 -7.20 9.60
CA ARG A 193 5.96 -6.31 10.05
C ARG A 193 7.22 -7.08 10.49
N LYS A 194 7.05 -8.19 11.20
CA LYS A 194 8.16 -9.04 11.64
C LYS A 194 8.81 -9.73 10.44
N ASN A 195 7.99 -10.32 9.57
CA ASN A 195 8.47 -11.02 8.37
C ASN A 195 9.24 -10.09 7.45
N ARG A 196 8.73 -8.87 7.21
CA ARG A 196 9.43 -7.84 6.42
C ARG A 196 10.87 -7.59 6.90
N LYS A 197 11.07 -7.48 8.21
CA LYS A 197 12.41 -7.22 8.78
C LYS A 197 13.36 -8.40 8.55
N ILE A 198 12.89 -9.62 8.79
CA ILE A 198 13.67 -10.84 8.61
C ILE A 198 14.06 -11.01 7.13
N THR A 199 13.09 -10.86 6.23
CA THR A 199 13.33 -11.02 4.80
C THR A 199 14.21 -9.90 4.22
N ARG A 200 14.14 -8.67 4.74
CA ARG A 200 15.08 -7.62 4.34
C ARG A 200 16.52 -7.97 4.74
N ALA A 201 16.73 -8.55 5.92
CA ALA A 201 18.06 -8.98 6.36
C ALA A 201 18.60 -10.11 5.46
N LEU A 202 17.76 -11.09 5.11
CA LEU A 202 18.11 -12.14 4.15
C LEU A 202 18.52 -11.55 2.79
N LEU A 203 17.70 -10.68 2.21
CA LEU A 203 18.01 -10.05 0.92
C LEU A 203 19.36 -9.32 0.96
N VAL A 204 19.59 -8.50 1.97
CA VAL A 204 20.84 -7.72 2.09
C VAL A 204 22.05 -8.65 2.18
N SER A 205 21.94 -9.76 2.90
CA SER A 205 22.98 -10.79 2.99
C SER A 205 23.26 -11.42 1.63
N GLU A 206 22.23 -11.93 0.94
CA GLU A 206 22.43 -12.64 -0.33
C GLU A 206 22.88 -11.73 -1.47
N VAL A 207 22.38 -10.49 -1.52
CA VAL A 207 22.89 -9.49 -2.47
C VAL A 207 24.36 -9.20 -2.21
N ALA A 208 24.77 -9.03 -0.96
CA ALA A 208 26.17 -8.77 -0.61
C ALA A 208 27.07 -9.97 -0.94
N ASN A 209 26.65 -11.19 -0.59
CA ASN A 209 27.38 -12.42 -0.91
C ASN A 209 27.60 -12.57 -2.41
N TYR A 210 26.54 -12.37 -3.20
CA TYR A 210 26.62 -12.41 -4.65
C TYR A 210 27.52 -11.30 -5.20
N ASP A 211 27.43 -10.10 -4.63
CA ASP A 211 28.26 -8.97 -5.05
C ASP A 211 29.75 -9.17 -4.78
N PHE A 212 30.10 -9.87 -3.71
CA PHE A 212 31.48 -10.26 -3.38
C PHE A 212 31.96 -11.52 -4.13
N GLY A 213 31.11 -12.14 -4.94
CA GLY A 213 31.46 -13.34 -5.72
C GLY A 213 31.58 -14.61 -4.89
N ILE A 214 30.99 -14.63 -3.68
CA ILE A 214 30.95 -15.81 -2.79
C ILE A 214 29.56 -16.44 -2.71
N GLY A 215 28.53 -15.76 -3.21
CA GLY A 215 27.14 -16.22 -3.19
C GLY A 215 26.72 -16.88 -4.50
N GLU A 216 25.85 -17.88 -4.40
CA GLU A 216 25.32 -18.62 -5.55
C GLU A 216 24.19 -17.84 -6.24
N PRO A 217 24.10 -17.88 -7.59
CA PRO A 217 22.97 -17.28 -8.32
C PRO A 217 21.59 -17.78 -7.87
N ALA A 218 21.52 -19.05 -7.43
CA ALA A 218 20.28 -19.66 -6.95
C ALA A 218 19.80 -19.04 -5.63
N ASP A 219 20.71 -18.80 -4.69
CA ASP A 219 20.41 -18.22 -3.38
C ASP A 219 19.96 -16.76 -3.54
N LEU A 220 20.65 -15.99 -4.40
CA LEU A 220 20.22 -14.64 -4.74
C LEU A 220 18.83 -14.63 -5.38
N PHE A 221 18.59 -15.51 -6.36
CA PHE A 221 17.28 -15.62 -7.00
C PHE A 221 16.17 -15.90 -5.96
N GLU A 222 16.38 -16.89 -5.09
CA GLU A 222 15.42 -17.24 -4.05
C GLU A 222 15.17 -16.06 -3.09
N ALA A 223 16.23 -15.40 -2.63
CA ALA A 223 16.12 -14.25 -1.75
C ALA A 223 15.31 -13.10 -2.38
N LEU A 224 15.54 -12.80 -3.67
CA LEU A 224 14.79 -11.77 -4.41
C LEU A 224 13.30 -12.13 -4.53
N ILE A 225 12.97 -13.38 -4.87
CA ILE A 225 11.57 -13.82 -4.99
C ILE A 225 10.85 -13.82 -3.63
N ILE A 226 11.51 -14.31 -2.57
CA ILE A 226 10.96 -14.26 -1.20
C ILE A 226 10.76 -12.81 -0.77
N TYR A 227 11.72 -11.93 -1.05
CA TYR A 227 11.64 -10.51 -0.73
C TYR A 227 10.42 -9.86 -1.39
N THR A 228 10.27 -9.99 -2.71
CA THR A 228 9.11 -9.45 -3.44
C THR A 228 7.79 -9.91 -2.83
N ARG A 229 7.66 -11.22 -2.56
CA ARG A 229 6.43 -11.80 -2.00
C ARG A 229 6.12 -11.28 -0.60
N VAL A 230 7.09 -11.28 0.30
CA VAL A 230 6.89 -10.86 1.70
C VAL A 230 6.58 -9.38 1.79
N LEU A 231 7.27 -8.56 0.99
CA LEU A 231 7.08 -7.11 1.02
C LEU A 231 5.76 -6.69 0.36
N SER A 232 5.36 -7.32 -0.74
CA SER A 232 4.01 -7.14 -1.29
C SER A 232 2.95 -7.52 -0.26
N GLY A 233 3.10 -8.67 0.41
CA GLY A 233 2.19 -9.11 1.47
C GLY A 233 2.15 -8.16 2.68
N TYR A 234 3.27 -7.49 2.99
CA TYR A 234 3.30 -6.45 4.01
C TYR A 234 2.43 -5.25 3.63
N TYR A 235 2.60 -4.69 2.43
CA TYR A 235 1.79 -3.54 1.99
C TYR A 235 0.32 -3.90 1.77
N ASP A 236 0.02 -5.15 1.40
CA ASP A 236 -1.35 -5.67 1.43
C ASP A 236 -1.92 -5.71 2.84
N SER A 237 -1.12 -6.11 3.83
CA SER A 237 -1.55 -6.14 5.22
C SER A 237 -1.81 -4.74 5.78
N VAL A 238 -0.99 -3.73 5.40
CA VAL A 238 -1.24 -2.33 5.75
C VAL A 238 -2.54 -1.85 5.11
N TYR A 239 -2.71 -2.05 3.80
CA TYR A 239 -3.92 -1.66 3.07
C TYR A 239 -5.18 -2.30 3.67
N ASN A 240 -5.16 -3.62 3.90
CA ASN A 240 -6.30 -4.36 4.43
C ASN A 240 -6.67 -3.91 5.85
N PHE A 241 -5.68 -3.62 6.69
CA PHE A 241 -5.92 -3.08 8.04
C PHE A 241 -6.56 -1.68 7.98
N ASN A 242 -5.98 -0.78 7.17
CA ASN A 242 -6.51 0.56 6.99
C ASN A 242 -7.95 0.54 6.45
N LEU A 243 -8.23 -0.36 5.51
CA LEU A 243 -9.55 -0.53 4.92
C LEU A 243 -10.56 -1.11 5.92
N ALA A 244 -10.15 -2.08 6.75
CA ALA A 244 -11.02 -2.64 7.79
C ALA A 244 -11.42 -1.59 8.84
N VAL A 245 -10.48 -0.71 9.22
CA VAL A 245 -10.78 0.42 10.12
C VAL A 245 -11.68 1.45 9.44
N ALA A 246 -11.46 1.74 8.14
CA ALA A 246 -12.33 2.62 7.38
C ALA A 246 -13.77 2.07 7.26
N ASP A 247 -13.91 0.77 7.01
CA ASP A 247 -15.22 0.12 6.94
C ASP A 247 -15.93 0.11 8.32
N LEU A 248 -15.19 -0.15 9.40
CA LEU A 248 -15.71 -0.04 10.76
C LEU A 248 -16.24 1.37 11.04
N ASN A 249 -15.53 2.42 10.61
CA ASN A 249 -15.99 3.79 10.73
C ASN A 249 -17.24 4.07 9.87
N ARG A 250 -17.33 3.49 8.67
CA ARG A 250 -18.53 3.57 7.83
C ARG A 250 -19.75 2.95 8.52
N VAL A 251 -19.62 1.74 9.06
CA VAL A 251 -20.69 1.07 9.82
C VAL A 251 -21.07 1.88 11.08
N LYS A 252 -20.08 2.46 11.76
CA LYS A 252 -20.28 3.32 12.93
C LYS A 252 -21.05 4.60 12.60
N ALA A 253 -20.83 5.22 11.44
CA ALA A 253 -21.58 6.40 11.03
C ALA A 253 -23.09 6.10 10.91
N SER A 254 -23.43 4.94 10.33
CA SER A 254 -24.82 4.44 10.27
C SER A 254 -25.42 4.20 11.67
N TRP A 255 -24.59 3.83 12.66
CA TRP A 255 -25.04 3.71 14.06
C TRP A 255 -25.25 5.08 14.69
N THR A 256 -24.31 6.01 14.61
CA THR A 256 -24.42 7.27 15.36
C THR A 256 -25.45 8.23 14.77
N GLY A 257 -25.78 8.10 13.48
CA GLY A 257 -26.54 9.13 12.78
C GLY A 257 -25.81 10.47 12.80
N LYS A 258 -24.46 10.43 12.87
CA LYS A 258 -23.55 11.57 12.81
C LYS A 258 -22.31 11.16 11.98
N PRO A 259 -21.67 12.10 11.26
CA PRO A 259 -20.47 11.83 10.45
C PRO A 259 -19.20 11.63 11.29
#